data_AF-A0A2A7GXA2-F1
#
_entry.id   AF-A0A2A7GXA2-F1
#
_cell.length_a   1.000
_cell.length_b   1.000
_cell.length_c   1.000
_cell.angle_alpha   90.00
_cell.angle_beta   90.00
_cell.angle_gamma   90.00
#
_symmetry.space_group_name_H-M   'P 1'
#
loop_
_entity.id
_entity.type
_entity.pdbx_description
1 polymer ?
#
loop_
_entity_poly.entity_id
_entity_poly.type
_entity_poly.pdbx_seq_one_letter_code
_entity_poly.pdbx_strand_id
1 'polypeptide(L)'
;MNHFIINSRMFNAYKQHSNLLLSRMQRVSFHTSHIQFREASGVHDYIKERTIKIGKYIVETRKTVRVIAKEFGVSKSTVHKDLTERLPEINPELANEVKEILDYHKSIRHLRGGEATKQKYRKEDTEKTVRQ
;
A
#
# COMPACT_ATOMS: atom_id res chain seq x y z
N MET A 1 15.38 -8.66 52.67
CA MET A 1 15.31 -7.25 52.20
C MET A 1 16.65 -6.88 51.62
N ASN A 2 16.76 -6.74 50.30
CA ASN A 2 17.87 -6.03 49.65
C ASN A 2 17.40 -5.61 48.25
N HIS A 3 17.06 -4.32 48.17
CA HIS A 3 16.57 -3.64 46.99
C HIS A 3 17.79 -3.21 46.16
N PHE A 4 18.06 -3.89 45.05
CA PHE A 4 19.09 -3.44 44.10
C PHE A 4 18.53 -2.27 43.28
N ILE A 5 18.84 -1.05 43.70
CA ILE A 5 18.60 0.17 42.94
C ILE A 5 19.68 0.26 41.85
N ILE A 6 19.30 0.01 40.59
CA ILE A 6 20.18 0.26 39.45
C ILE A 6 20.06 1.75 39.07
N ASN A 7 21.18 2.46 39.21
CA ASN A 7 21.38 3.88 38.91
C ASN A 7 20.92 4.29 37.50
N SER A 8 20.05 5.30 37.39
CA SER A 8 19.54 5.90 36.13
C SER A 8 20.60 6.54 35.20
N ARG A 9 21.90 6.49 35.55
CA ARG A 9 22.98 7.07 34.73
C ARG A 9 23.53 6.11 33.67
N MET A 10 23.40 4.79 33.83
CA MET A 10 23.86 3.82 32.82
C MET A 10 22.90 3.64 31.64
N PHE A 11 21.62 4.00 31.81
CA PHE A 11 20.62 3.89 30.73
C PHE A 11 20.75 5.03 29.69
N ASN A 12 21.29 6.19 30.09
CA ASN A 12 21.43 7.35 29.20
C ASN A 12 22.66 7.30 28.29
N ALA A 13 23.69 6.49 28.60
CA ALA A 13 24.87 6.34 27.77
C ALA A 13 24.62 5.46 26.53
N TYR A 14 23.75 4.46 26.63
CA TYR A 14 23.35 3.62 25.49
C TYR A 14 22.44 4.32 24.47
N LYS A 15 21.89 5.49 24.83
CA LYS A 15 20.97 6.26 24.00
C LYS A 15 21.64 7.33 23.13
N GLN A 16 22.93 7.62 23.36
CA GLN A 16 23.64 8.67 22.63
C GLN A 16 24.53 8.14 21.49
N HIS A 17 24.86 6.84 21.46
CA HIS A 17 25.79 6.28 20.47
C HIS A 17 25.14 5.58 19.25
N SER A 18 23.82 5.69 19.06
CA SER A 18 23.13 5.19 17.87
C SER A 18 22.61 6.30 16.94
N ASN A 19 23.14 7.53 17.07
CA ASN A 19 22.71 8.69 16.27
C ASN A 19 23.69 9.05 15.13
N LEU A 20 24.76 8.27 14.90
CA LEU A 20 25.73 8.55 13.83
C LEU A 20 25.73 7.55 12.65
N LEU A 21 24.78 6.61 12.61
CA LEU A 21 24.62 5.63 11.52
C LEU A 21 23.18 5.53 10.99
N LEU A 22 22.38 6.59 11.21
CA LEU A 22 20.97 6.64 10.78
C LEU A 22 20.64 7.89 9.95
N SER A 23 21.64 8.52 9.33
CA SER A 23 21.46 9.65 8.40
C SER A 23 21.62 9.27 6.92
N ARG A 24 21.75 7.97 6.57
CA ARG A 24 22.02 7.55 5.17
C ARG A 24 21.18 6.40 4.63
N MET A 25 20.07 6.08 5.29
CA MET A 25 19.04 5.22 4.70
C MET A 25 17.75 6.02 4.55
N GLN A 26 17.61 6.70 3.42
CA GLN A 26 16.30 7.08 2.87
C GLN A 26 15.55 5.78 2.52
N ARG A 27 15.05 5.10 3.55
CA ARG A 27 14.01 4.09 3.43
C ARG A 27 12.75 4.85 3.04
N VAL A 28 12.34 4.67 1.80
CA VAL A 28 11.05 5.02 1.24
C VAL A 28 9.95 4.40 2.12
N SER A 29 9.60 5.14 3.17
CA SER A 29 8.55 4.79 4.12
C SER A 29 7.38 5.70 3.80
N PHE A 30 6.56 5.29 2.83
CA PHE A 30 5.23 5.86 2.68
C PHE A 30 4.38 5.35 3.85
N HIS A 31 4.59 5.97 5.02
CA HIS A 31 3.66 5.89 6.12
C HIS A 31 2.33 6.48 5.65
N THR A 32 1.26 5.72 5.89
CA THR A 32 -0.13 6.12 5.71
C THR A 32 -0.36 7.50 6.32
N SER A 33 -0.34 8.54 5.49
CA SER A 33 -0.96 9.80 5.82
C SER A 33 -2.45 9.60 5.64
N HIS A 34 -3.16 9.60 6.76
CA HIS A 34 -4.60 9.80 6.82
C HIS A 34 -4.87 11.08 6.01
N ILE A 35 -5.29 10.90 4.76
CA ILE A 35 -5.54 12.00 3.83
C ILE A 35 -6.67 12.82 4.44
N GLN A 36 -6.35 14.06 4.83
CA GLN A 36 -7.34 15.01 5.32
C GLN A 36 -8.37 15.27 4.22
N PHE A 37 -9.60 14.82 4.46
CA PHE A 37 -10.78 15.27 3.74
C PHE A 37 -11.02 16.72 4.14
N ARG A 38 -10.63 17.66 3.27
CA ARG A 38 -11.17 19.01 3.33
C ARG A 38 -12.62 18.97 2.86
N GLU A 39 -13.45 19.77 3.50
CA GLU A 39 -14.89 19.87 3.33
C GLU A 39 -15.28 20.05 1.85
N ALA A 40 -15.84 18.99 1.26
CA ALA A 40 -16.49 19.06 -0.05
C ALA A 40 -18.00 19.11 0.16
N SER A 41 -18.62 20.17 -0.34
CA SER A 41 -20.06 20.38 -0.41
C SER A 41 -20.69 19.40 -1.41
N GLY A 42 -20.98 18.18 -0.97
CA GLY A 42 -21.79 17.21 -1.72
C GLY A 42 -21.11 15.87 -2.01
N VAL A 43 -21.87 14.78 -1.86
CA VAL A 43 -21.42 13.39 -2.06
C VAL A 43 -20.89 13.15 -3.49
N HIS A 44 -21.40 13.88 -4.48
CA HIS A 44 -20.98 13.76 -5.87
C HIS A 44 -19.56 14.27 -6.13
N ASP A 45 -19.16 15.36 -5.47
CA ASP A 45 -17.83 15.95 -5.67
C ASP A 45 -16.75 15.10 -5.00
N TYR A 46 -17.04 14.55 -3.82
CA TYR A 46 -16.18 13.58 -3.16
C TYR A 46 -15.85 12.38 -4.08
N ILE A 47 -16.86 11.81 -4.74
CA ILE A 47 -16.65 10.64 -5.61
C ILE A 47 -15.79 11.01 -6.82
N LYS A 48 -16.01 12.18 -7.43
CA LYS A 48 -15.20 12.63 -8.58
C LYS A 48 -13.74 12.82 -8.19
N GLU A 49 -13.48 13.52 -7.08
CA GLU A 49 -12.13 13.74 -6.59
C GLU A 49 -11.41 12.44 -6.26
N ARG A 50 -12.10 11.51 -5.58
CA ARG A 50 -11.56 10.18 -5.28
C ARG A 50 -11.18 9.45 -6.56
N THR A 51 -12.06 9.43 -7.56
CA THR A 51 -11.83 8.75 -8.83
C THR A 51 -10.59 9.29 -9.54
N ILE A 52 -10.44 10.63 -9.64
CA ILE A 52 -9.25 11.26 -10.24
C ILE A 52 -7.99 10.87 -9.46
N LYS A 53 -8.05 10.92 -8.12
CA LYS A 53 -6.91 10.62 -7.26
C LYS A 53 -6.44 9.17 -7.42
N ILE A 54 -7.37 8.21 -7.46
CA ILE A 54 -7.07 6.80 -7.70
C ILE A 54 -6.47 6.61 -9.11
N GLY A 55 -7.05 7.25 -10.13
CA GLY A 55 -6.56 7.18 -11.50
C GLY A 55 -5.10 7.64 -11.62
N LYS A 56 -4.77 8.83 -11.09
CA LYS A 56 -3.39 9.34 -11.06
C LYS A 56 -2.45 8.42 -10.29
N TYR A 57 -2.89 7.92 -9.14
CA TYR A 57 -2.08 7.00 -8.34
C TYR A 57 -1.76 5.68 -9.06
N ILE A 58 -2.67 5.17 -9.89
CA ILE A 58 -2.41 3.99 -10.74
C ILE A 58 -1.32 4.29 -11.75
N VAL A 59 -1.40 5.43 -12.44
CA VAL A 59 -0.41 5.83 -13.44
C VAL A 59 0.98 5.99 -12.81
N GLU A 60 1.03 6.67 -11.66
CA GLU A 60 2.29 6.93 -10.94
C GLU A 60 2.92 5.65 -10.38
N THR A 61 2.14 4.78 -9.74
CA THR A 61 2.68 3.62 -9.02
C THR A 61 2.67 2.32 -9.81
N ARG A 62 1.88 2.26 -10.89
CA ARG A 62 1.59 1.06 -11.69
C ARG A 62 1.22 -0.15 -10.84
N LYS A 63 0.63 0.08 -9.65
CA LYS A 63 0.18 -0.98 -8.75
C LYS A 63 -1.12 -1.59 -9.25
N THR A 64 -1.43 -2.78 -8.75
CA THR A 64 -2.68 -3.47 -9.08
C THR A 64 -3.84 -2.93 -8.26
N VAL A 65 -5.04 -2.98 -8.81
CA VAL A 65 -6.30 -2.57 -8.14
C VAL A 65 -6.45 -3.14 -6.74
N ARG A 66 -6.00 -4.39 -6.49
CA ARG A 66 -6.09 -5.02 -5.17
C ARG A 66 -5.24 -4.33 -4.11
N VAL A 67 -4.07 -3.82 -4.49
CA VAL A 67 -3.17 -3.11 -3.57
C VAL A 67 -3.73 -1.73 -3.28
N ILE A 68 -4.17 -1.04 -4.34
CA ILE A 68 -4.72 0.31 -4.26
C ILE A 68 -6.01 0.32 -3.44
N ALA A 69 -6.89 -0.67 -3.62
CA ALA A 69 -8.08 -0.84 -2.79
C ALA A 69 -7.75 -0.89 -1.29
N LYS A 70 -6.68 -1.60 -0.90
CA LYS A 70 -6.23 -1.67 0.49
C LYS A 70 -5.67 -0.32 0.99
N GLU A 71 -4.89 0.37 0.16
CA GLU A 71 -4.27 1.65 0.51
C GLU A 71 -5.28 2.78 0.64
N PHE A 72 -6.33 2.79 -0.19
CA PHE A 72 -7.40 3.80 -0.17
C PHE A 72 -8.57 3.41 0.75
N GLY A 73 -8.52 2.27 1.42
CA GLY A 73 -9.56 1.82 2.34
C GLY A 73 -10.92 1.55 1.68
N VAL A 74 -10.93 1.21 0.39
CA VAL A 74 -12.13 0.96 -0.41
C VAL A 74 -12.16 -0.46 -0.95
N SER A 75 -13.35 -0.95 -1.32
CA SER A 75 -13.44 -2.30 -1.90
C SER A 75 -12.85 -2.33 -3.31
N LYS A 76 -12.29 -3.49 -3.70
CA LYS A 76 -11.80 -3.74 -5.06
C LYS A 76 -12.87 -3.41 -6.11
N SER A 77 -14.13 -3.77 -5.85
CA SER A 77 -15.25 -3.51 -6.77
C SER A 77 -15.56 -2.03 -6.89
N THR A 78 -15.44 -1.26 -5.79
CA THR A 78 -15.60 0.20 -5.80
C THR A 78 -14.54 0.84 -6.68
N VAL A 79 -13.27 0.44 -6.52
CA VAL A 79 -12.18 0.97 -7.35
C VAL A 79 -12.40 0.62 -8.83
N HIS A 80 -12.84 -0.60 -9.14
CA HIS A 80 -13.13 -0.96 -10.53
C HIS A 80 -14.22 -0.07 -11.13
N LYS A 81 -15.38 0.07 -10.46
CA LYS A 81 -16.47 0.93 -10.94
C LYS A 81 -16.01 2.38 -11.13
N ASP A 82 -15.26 2.90 -10.17
CA ASP A 82 -14.73 4.26 -10.24
C ASP A 82 -13.83 4.47 -11.47
N LEU A 83 -13.00 3.49 -11.83
CA LEU A 83 -12.06 3.60 -12.94
C LEU A 83 -12.65 3.25 -14.31
N THR A 84 -13.57 2.30 -14.38
CA THR A 84 -14.10 1.82 -15.67
C THR A 84 -15.38 2.53 -16.08
N GLU A 85 -16.20 2.98 -15.12
CA GLU A 85 -17.48 3.64 -15.39
C GLU A 85 -17.36 5.16 -15.19
N ARG A 86 -16.79 5.61 -14.06
CA ARG A 86 -16.80 7.04 -13.69
C ARG A 86 -15.64 7.85 -14.25
N LEU A 87 -14.43 7.28 -14.28
CA LEU A 87 -13.24 7.99 -14.74
C LEU A 87 -13.33 8.43 -16.20
N PRO A 88 -13.85 7.64 -17.16
CA PRO A 88 -14.01 8.08 -18.55
C PRO A 88 -14.92 9.30 -18.71
N GLU A 89 -15.96 9.42 -17.87
CA GLU A 89 -16.88 10.56 -17.88
C GLU A 89 -16.23 11.85 -17.33
N ILE A 90 -15.26 11.71 -16.42
CA ILE A 90 -14.60 12.83 -15.75
C ILE A 90 -13.33 13.25 -16.49
N ASN A 91 -12.49 12.28 -16.86
CA ASN A 91 -11.23 12.47 -17.56
C ASN A 91 -10.92 11.26 -18.47
N PRO A 92 -11.24 11.35 -19.78
CA PRO A 92 -11.05 10.26 -20.72
C PRO A 92 -9.57 9.96 -21.03
N GLU A 93 -8.70 10.96 -20.97
CA GLU A 93 -7.26 10.79 -21.20
C GLU A 93 -6.64 9.92 -20.11
N LEU A 94 -6.89 10.27 -18.83
CA LEU A 94 -6.42 9.50 -17.68
C LEU A 94 -7.03 8.09 -17.67
N ALA A 95 -8.27 7.93 -18.13
CA ALA A 95 -8.91 6.62 -18.24
C ALA A 95 -8.18 5.69 -19.22
N ASN A 96 -7.67 6.21 -20.33
CA ASN A 96 -6.91 5.43 -21.31
C ASN A 96 -5.60 4.93 -20.72
N GLU A 97 -4.84 5.80 -20.04
CA GLU A 97 -3.59 5.39 -19.37
C GLU A 97 -3.82 4.31 -18.31
N VAL A 98 -4.87 4.49 -17.49
CA VAL A 98 -5.25 3.48 -16.49
C VAL A 98 -5.63 2.17 -17.16
N LYS A 99 -6.37 2.21 -18.28
CA LYS A 99 -6.80 1.03 -19.02
C LYS A 99 -5.61 0.20 -19.51
N GLU A 100 -4.57 0.85 -20.06
CA GLU A 100 -3.35 0.16 -20.48
C GLU A 100 -2.68 -0.59 -19.33
N ILE A 101 -2.58 0.04 -18.16
CA ILE A 101 -1.99 -0.59 -16.96
C ILE A 101 -2.86 -1.75 -16.48
N LEU A 102 -4.19 -1.63 -16.53
CA LEU A 102 -5.09 -2.71 -16.16
C LEU A 102 -4.97 -3.90 -17.13
N ASP A 103 -4.84 -3.65 -18.42
CA ASP A 103 -4.71 -4.69 -19.44
C ASP A 103 -3.35 -5.40 -19.37
N TYR A 104 -2.27 -4.66 -19.09
CA TYR A 104 -0.98 -5.24 -18.74
C TYR A 104 -1.09 -6.19 -17.54
N HIS A 105 -1.77 -5.78 -16.46
CA HIS A 105 -1.95 -6.65 -15.30
C HIS A 105 -2.83 -7.88 -15.57
N LYS A 106 -3.75 -7.81 -16.53
CA LYS A 106 -4.52 -8.98 -16.97
C LYS A 106 -3.64 -9.95 -17.75
N SER A 107 -2.80 -9.45 -18.66
CA SER A 107 -1.93 -10.30 -19.49
C SER A 107 -0.94 -11.11 -18.64
N ILE A 108 -0.34 -10.50 -17.61
CA ILE A 108 0.62 -11.19 -16.73
C ILE A 108 -0.01 -11.99 -15.59
N ARG A 109 -1.35 -12.03 -15.47
CA ARG A 109 -2.04 -12.66 -14.33
C ARG A 109 -1.65 -14.13 -14.16
N HIS A 110 -1.47 -14.86 -15.25
CA HIS A 110 -1.16 -16.28 -15.23
C HIS A 110 0.21 -16.56 -14.60
N LEU A 111 1.23 -15.75 -14.91
CA LEU A 111 2.56 -15.83 -14.29
C LEU A 111 2.47 -15.64 -12.78
N ARG A 112 1.75 -14.59 -12.35
CA ARG A 112 1.53 -14.30 -10.93
C ARG A 112 0.71 -15.40 -10.23
N GLY A 113 -0.22 -16.03 -10.94
CA GLY A 113 -0.97 -17.18 -10.45
C GLY A 113 -0.07 -18.38 -10.17
N GLY A 114 0.84 -18.71 -11.09
CA GLY A 114 1.82 -19.78 -10.92
C GLY A 114 2.74 -19.54 -9.71
N GLU A 115 3.23 -18.31 -9.54
CA GLU A 115 4.04 -17.93 -8.37
C GLU A 115 3.26 -18.05 -7.05
N ALA A 116 1.98 -17.63 -7.03
CA ALA A 116 1.14 -17.73 -5.85
C ALA A 116 0.95 -19.18 -5.41
N THR A 117 0.69 -20.09 -6.36
CA THR A 117 0.57 -21.53 -6.09
C THR A 117 1.89 -22.10 -5.56
N LYS A 118 3.03 -21.78 -6.19
CA LYS A 118 4.36 -22.22 -5.73
C LYS A 118 4.70 -21.71 -4.33
N GLN A 119 4.26 -20.49 -3.97
CA GLN A 119 4.44 -19.94 -2.63
C GLN A 119 3.54 -20.61 -1.58
N LYS A 120 2.30 -20.96 -1.95
CA LYS A 120 1.36 -21.67 -1.06
C LYS A 120 1.95 -23.00 -0.59
N TYR A 121 2.38 -23.85 -1.52
CA TYR A 121 2.93 -25.17 -1.18
C TYR A 121 4.24 -25.10 -0.39
N ARG A 122 5.16 -24.18 -0.73
CA ARG A 122 6.39 -23.99 0.06
C ARG A 122 6.14 -23.58 1.51
N LYS A 123 5.11 -22.75 1.75
CA LYS A 123 4.72 -22.38 3.12
C LYS A 123 4.13 -23.58 3.86
N GLU A 124 3.25 -24.33 3.21
CA GLU A 124 2.68 -25.56 3.77
C GLU A 124 3.77 -26.59 4.12
N ASP A 125 4.80 -26.75 3.28
CA ASP A 125 5.90 -27.67 3.55
C ASP A 125 6.77 -27.20 4.73
N THR A 126 7.05 -25.89 4.82
CA THR A 126 7.81 -25.32 5.94
C THR A 126 7.07 -25.47 7.26
N GLU A 127 5.74 -25.23 7.26
CA GLU A 127 4.90 -25.39 8.46
C GLU A 127 4.78 -26.85 8.91
N LYS A 128 4.88 -27.82 8.00
CA LYS A 128 4.93 -29.25 8.34
C LYS A 128 6.25 -29.66 8.99
N THR A 129 7.38 -29.10 8.56
CA THR A 129 8.70 -29.40 9.12
C THR A 129 8.88 -28.82 10.52
N VAL A 130 8.26 -27.67 10.82
CA VAL A 130 8.35 -27.02 12.15
C VAL A 130 7.45 -27.68 13.21
N ARG A 131 6.48 -28.50 12.79
CA ARG A 131 5.53 -29.20 13.68
C ARG A 131 5.89 -30.66 13.94
N GLN A 132 6.96 -31.17 13.35
CA GLN A 132 7.55 -32.50 13.62
C GLN A 132 8.75 -32.33 14.53
#